data_AF-E8PNC8-F1
#
_entry.id   AF-E8PNC8-F1
#
_cell.length_a   1.000
_cell.length_b   1.000
_cell.length_c   1.000
_cell.angle_alpha   90.00
_cell.angle_beta   90.00
_cell.angle_gamma   90.00
#
_symmetry.space_group_name_H-M   'P 1'
#
loop_
_entity.id
_entity.type
_entity.pdbx_description
1 polymer ?
#
loop_
_entity_poly.entity_id
_entity_poly.type
_entity_poly.pdbx_seq_one_letter_code
_entity_poly.pdbx_strand_id
1 'polypeptide(L)'
;MASCWILSTLLGSALFAGLGEVAVGRLLVEGGHQALVVTQEGAHILAKKDSALYGLARTPEGFLAVGHLGKSLLRVGLDPKGKLLWAEAGGQGILWGTDGRFAWGGYMGPGGWEALVLDLREERAFRLPLSGQGYAYGGLYRQGVLFLVGRVEGAGGFDGFLLGLPVARPKQPWAYGYRSGWPENDYLRFLGERGAVGRLEVRGDSEGLLLDWLGLSQGKARLLRRPGFDYLRAWRGAFLVGEAEVDGVLEGLWISPQGAQHAGGPMASLRALDPPLAYGYSYRSRFQGEGLVLNLEKQVGRPLAYRLEALRLPWLPFRARPSALSLTWKPVAWDPEPTLRLNACPPGPDPKPD
;
A
#
# COMPACT_ATOMS: atom_id res chain seq x y z
N MET A 1 -19.91 -20.79 -2.45
CA MET A 1 -18.74 -21.41 -1.78
C MET A 1 -17.47 -20.56 -1.86
N ALA A 2 -17.36 -19.55 -2.73
CA ALA A 2 -16.33 -18.49 -2.68
C ALA A 2 -16.66 -17.37 -1.67
N SER A 3 -17.45 -17.66 -0.64
CA SER A 3 -18.16 -16.67 0.19
C SER A 3 -17.84 -16.78 1.68
N CYS A 4 -16.71 -17.39 2.04
CA CYS A 4 -16.25 -17.48 3.43
C CYS A 4 -14.91 -16.77 3.68
N TRP A 5 -14.64 -15.70 2.95
CA TRP A 5 -13.47 -14.88 3.20
C TRP A 5 -13.78 -13.84 4.26
N ILE A 6 -13.24 -14.15 5.44
CA ILE A 6 -12.86 -13.22 6.50
C ILE A 6 -14.06 -12.82 7.36
N LEU A 7 -14.03 -13.39 8.57
CA LEU A 7 -14.19 -12.66 9.83
C LEU A 7 -15.06 -11.41 9.72
N SER A 8 -16.14 -11.39 10.48
CA SER A 8 -16.44 -10.17 11.21
C SER A 8 -15.21 -9.85 12.09
N THR A 9 -14.25 -9.19 11.45
CA THR A 9 -13.44 -8.15 12.03
C THR A 9 -12.55 -8.53 13.21
N LEU A 10 -11.26 -8.75 12.91
CA LEU A 10 -10.22 -8.87 13.94
C LEU A 10 -10.08 -7.51 14.64
N LEU A 11 -10.65 -7.41 15.83
CA LEU A 11 -10.56 -6.20 16.66
C LEU A 11 -9.10 -5.87 16.94
N GLY A 12 -8.75 -4.59 16.85
CA GLY A 12 -7.39 -4.10 16.96
C GLY A 12 -6.51 -4.36 15.73
N SER A 13 -7.04 -4.91 14.63
CA SER A 13 -6.23 -5.17 13.43
C SER A 13 -6.38 -4.09 12.35
N ALA A 14 -5.42 -4.09 11.42
CA ALA A 14 -5.51 -3.37 10.16
C ALA A 14 -4.89 -4.20 9.04
N LEU A 15 -5.63 -4.41 7.94
CA LEU A 15 -5.13 -5.11 6.75
C LEU A 15 -4.60 -4.08 5.74
N PHE A 16 -3.38 -4.31 5.25
CA PHE A 16 -2.70 -3.37 4.36
C PHE A 16 -2.50 -3.92 2.94
N ALA A 17 -2.45 -5.24 2.78
CA ALA A 17 -2.39 -5.92 1.49
C ALA A 17 -3.15 -7.24 1.52
N GLY A 18 -3.62 -7.70 0.36
CA GLY A 18 -4.27 -8.99 0.21
C GLY A 18 -4.28 -9.45 -1.25
N LEU A 19 -4.18 -10.77 -1.45
CA LEU A 19 -4.17 -11.45 -2.74
C LEU A 19 -4.87 -12.81 -2.60
N GLY A 20 -6.06 -12.92 -3.19
CA GLY A 20 -6.95 -14.05 -3.07
C GLY A 20 -7.16 -14.43 -1.61
N GLU A 21 -6.54 -15.55 -1.26
CA GLU A 21 -6.74 -16.25 0.00
C GLU A 21 -5.73 -15.84 1.11
N VAL A 22 -4.90 -14.82 0.88
CA VAL A 22 -3.92 -14.37 1.89
C VAL A 22 -4.02 -12.86 2.03
N ALA A 23 -4.13 -12.39 3.27
CA ALA A 23 -4.04 -10.98 3.61
C ALA A 23 -2.98 -10.75 4.68
N VAL A 24 -2.37 -9.57 4.67
CA VAL A 24 -1.34 -9.20 5.63
C VAL A 24 -1.59 -7.81 6.20
N GLY A 25 -1.08 -7.60 7.40
CA GLY A 25 -1.35 -6.36 8.12
C GLY A 25 -0.65 -6.29 9.46
N ARG A 26 -1.37 -5.75 10.44
CA ARG A 26 -0.97 -5.73 11.84
C ARG A 26 -2.14 -6.03 12.77
N LEU A 27 -1.84 -6.49 13.97
CA LEU A 27 -2.75 -6.67 15.09
C LEU A 27 -2.26 -5.85 16.30
N LEU A 28 -3.14 -5.13 16.97
CA LEU A 28 -2.87 -4.52 18.27
C LEU A 28 -2.78 -5.63 19.32
N VAL A 29 -1.68 -5.61 20.07
CA VAL A 29 -1.45 -6.45 21.24
C VAL A 29 -0.99 -5.57 22.39
N GLU A 30 -0.94 -6.12 23.60
CA GLU A 30 -0.44 -5.37 24.76
C GLU A 30 0.99 -4.83 24.50
N GLY A 31 1.13 -3.51 24.52
CA GLY A 31 2.41 -2.82 24.30
C GLY A 31 2.80 -2.55 22.84
N GLY A 32 1.88 -2.70 21.86
CA GLY A 32 2.11 -2.22 20.49
C GLY A 32 1.38 -3.01 19.41
N HIS A 33 1.99 -3.10 18.23
CA HIS A 33 1.45 -3.87 17.11
C HIS A 33 2.34 -5.05 16.74
N GLN A 34 1.74 -6.11 16.20
CA GLN A 34 2.43 -7.25 15.64
C GLN A 34 2.01 -7.50 14.20
N ALA A 35 2.97 -7.87 13.36
CA ALA A 35 2.73 -8.27 11.99
C ALA A 35 1.75 -9.44 11.94
N LEU A 36 0.76 -9.32 11.06
CA LEU A 36 -0.38 -10.22 10.95
C LEU A 36 -0.42 -10.84 9.56
N VAL A 37 -0.67 -12.13 9.48
CA VAL A 37 -1.04 -12.88 8.28
C VAL A 37 -2.41 -13.52 8.51
N VAL A 38 -3.32 -13.38 7.56
CA VAL A 38 -4.68 -13.93 7.61
C VAL A 38 -4.86 -14.85 6.40
N THR A 39 -5.35 -16.06 6.67
CA THR A 39 -5.60 -17.13 5.68
C THR A 39 -7.00 -17.73 5.88
N GLN A 40 -7.36 -18.76 5.11
CA GLN A 40 -8.58 -19.56 5.38
C GLN A 40 -8.53 -20.29 6.72
N GLU A 41 -7.33 -20.71 7.11
CA GLU A 41 -7.13 -21.59 8.27
C GLU A 41 -7.06 -20.78 9.58
N GLY A 42 -6.73 -19.48 9.50
CA GLY A 42 -6.71 -18.63 10.67
C GLY A 42 -5.96 -17.31 10.51
N ALA A 43 -5.71 -16.67 11.65
CA ALA A 43 -4.86 -15.50 11.78
C ALA A 43 -3.58 -15.85 12.55
N HIS A 44 -2.43 -15.47 12.01
CA HIS A 44 -1.10 -15.75 12.55
C HIS A 44 -0.37 -14.43 12.80
N ILE A 45 0.20 -14.27 14.00
CA ILE A 45 1.04 -13.12 14.35
C ILE A 45 2.52 -13.51 14.32
N LEU A 46 3.39 -12.54 14.04
CA LEU A 46 4.80 -12.67 14.38
C LEU A 46 4.97 -12.39 15.87
N ALA A 47 5.66 -13.27 16.60
CA ALA A 47 5.84 -13.18 18.05
C ALA A 47 6.51 -11.88 18.56
N LYS A 48 7.07 -11.05 17.67
CA LYS A 48 7.78 -9.81 18.04
C LYS A 48 6.90 -8.56 17.96
N LYS A 49 6.86 -7.82 19.07
CA LYS A 49 6.21 -6.50 19.18
C LYS A 49 6.86 -5.47 18.24
N ASP A 50 6.10 -4.44 17.91
CA ASP A 50 6.44 -3.36 16.97
C ASP A 50 6.74 -3.86 15.56
N SER A 51 5.77 -4.56 14.95
CA SER A 51 5.88 -5.03 13.58
C SER A 51 4.58 -4.88 12.80
N ALA A 52 4.70 -4.78 11.47
CA ALA A 52 3.58 -4.76 10.53
C ALA A 52 4.04 -5.24 9.16
N LEU A 53 3.12 -5.80 8.38
CA LEU A 53 3.31 -6.16 6.97
C LEU A 53 2.43 -5.28 6.08
N TYR A 54 3.03 -4.63 5.09
CA TYR A 54 2.38 -3.64 4.23
C TYR A 54 2.19 -4.08 2.80
N GLY A 55 3.09 -4.93 2.29
CA GLY A 55 3.07 -5.42 0.91
C GLY A 55 2.99 -6.94 0.87
N LEU A 56 2.31 -7.45 -0.15
CA LEU A 56 2.16 -8.88 -0.43
C LEU A 56 2.21 -9.11 -1.94
N ALA A 57 2.97 -10.12 -2.37
CA ALA A 57 3.03 -10.56 -3.75
C ALA A 57 3.12 -12.08 -3.84
N ARG A 58 2.63 -12.64 -4.95
CA ARG A 58 2.77 -14.07 -5.24
C ARG A 58 4.18 -14.36 -5.79
N THR A 59 4.77 -15.48 -5.37
CA THR A 59 6.04 -16.02 -5.89
C THR A 59 5.82 -17.46 -6.36
N PRO A 60 6.79 -18.08 -7.07
CA PRO A 60 6.69 -19.51 -7.42
C PRO A 60 6.51 -20.43 -6.21
N GLU A 61 7.08 -20.07 -5.06
CA GLU A 61 7.07 -20.87 -3.83
C GLU A 61 5.85 -20.61 -2.94
N GLY A 62 5.06 -19.57 -3.24
CA GLY A 62 3.92 -19.14 -2.44
C GLY A 62 3.74 -17.63 -2.48
N PHE A 63 4.02 -16.97 -1.36
CA PHE A 63 3.93 -15.50 -1.26
C PHE A 63 5.14 -14.90 -0.55
N LEU A 64 5.42 -13.66 -0.91
CA LEU A 64 6.35 -12.79 -0.20
C LEU A 64 5.56 -11.63 0.41
N ALA A 65 5.70 -11.45 1.72
CA ALA A 65 5.22 -10.28 2.44
C ALA A 65 6.38 -9.42 2.94
N VAL A 66 6.18 -8.11 2.96
CA VAL A 66 7.21 -7.14 3.38
C VAL A 66 6.64 -6.09 4.31
N GLY A 67 7.49 -5.55 5.19
CA GLY A 67 7.09 -4.55 6.16
C GLY A 67 8.23 -4.06 7.04
N HIS A 68 8.00 -3.99 8.34
CA HIS A 68 9.02 -3.63 9.33
C HIS A 68 8.93 -4.46 10.61
N LEU A 69 10.07 -4.51 11.32
CA LEU A 69 10.22 -5.03 12.66
C LEU A 69 11.09 -4.05 13.47
N GLY A 70 10.47 -3.34 14.40
CA GLY A 70 11.08 -2.18 15.04
C GLY A 70 11.50 -1.17 13.99
N LYS A 71 12.79 -0.81 14.03
CA LYS A 71 13.45 0.03 13.02
C LYS A 71 13.99 -0.75 11.82
N SER A 72 13.82 -2.06 11.78
CA SER A 72 14.41 -2.95 10.77
C SER A 72 13.45 -3.22 9.63
N LEU A 73 13.98 -3.36 8.42
CA LEU A 73 13.24 -3.92 7.29
C LEU A 73 12.82 -5.35 7.63
N LEU A 74 11.63 -5.76 7.21
CA LEU A 74 11.12 -7.13 7.40
C LEU A 74 10.71 -7.72 6.06
N ARG A 75 11.17 -8.95 5.78
CA ARG A 75 10.66 -9.80 4.70
C ARG A 75 10.23 -11.15 5.24
N VAL A 76 9.16 -11.68 4.68
CA VAL A 76 8.50 -12.89 5.15
C VAL A 76 8.10 -13.75 3.96
N GLY A 77 8.60 -14.98 3.91
CA GLY A 77 8.18 -15.98 2.95
C GLY A 77 7.02 -16.80 3.51
N LEU A 78 5.99 -16.97 2.71
CA LEU A 78 4.81 -17.78 3.02
C LEU A 78 4.65 -18.85 1.93
N ASP A 79 4.10 -20.00 2.30
CA ASP A 79 3.72 -21.05 1.36
C ASP A 79 2.45 -20.65 0.58
N PRO A 80 2.00 -21.47 -0.39
CA PRO A 80 0.80 -21.15 -1.18
C PRO A 80 -0.51 -21.05 -0.38
N LYS A 81 -0.53 -21.49 0.89
CA LYS A 81 -1.67 -21.37 1.81
C LYS A 81 -1.53 -20.18 2.78
N GLY A 82 -0.44 -19.41 2.68
CA GLY A 82 -0.14 -18.32 3.59
C GLY A 82 0.51 -18.78 4.91
N LYS A 83 0.92 -20.05 5.02
CA LYS A 83 1.69 -20.52 6.18
C LYS A 83 3.10 -20.01 6.08
N LEU A 84 3.58 -19.52 7.20
CA LEU A 84 4.87 -18.91 7.37
C LEU A 84 6.04 -19.92 7.13
N LEU A 85 6.97 -19.62 6.21
CA LEU A 85 8.11 -20.47 5.78
C LEU A 85 9.49 -19.95 6.21
N TRP A 86 9.69 -18.64 6.18
CA TRP A 86 10.84 -17.97 6.80
C TRP A 86 10.54 -16.48 7.01
N ALA A 87 11.25 -15.85 7.94
CA ALA A 87 11.13 -14.43 8.23
C ALA A 87 12.50 -13.87 8.59
N GLU A 88 12.83 -12.70 8.04
CA GLU A 88 14.14 -12.10 8.21
C GLU A 88 14.05 -10.60 8.40
N ALA A 89 14.89 -10.09 9.28
CA ALA A 89 15.05 -8.67 9.53
C ALA A 89 16.37 -8.17 8.94
N GLY A 90 16.31 -7.03 8.26
CA GLY A 90 17.44 -6.39 7.59
C GLY A 90 17.83 -5.06 8.23
N GLY A 91 18.58 -4.23 7.49
CA GLY A 91 19.01 -2.89 7.90
C GLY A 91 17.87 -1.93 8.28
N GLN A 92 18.19 -0.67 8.56
CA GLN A 92 17.21 0.28 9.11
C GLN A 92 16.24 0.82 8.06
N GLY A 93 14.94 0.60 8.21
CA GLY A 93 13.93 1.12 7.30
C GLY A 93 12.58 0.42 7.37
N ILE A 94 11.73 0.72 6.38
CA ILE A 94 10.39 0.14 6.22
C ILE A 94 10.18 -0.19 4.75
N LEU A 95 9.67 -1.40 4.46
CA LEU A 95 9.20 -1.78 3.12
C LEU A 95 7.68 -1.56 3.02
N TRP A 96 7.25 -0.80 2.03
CA TRP A 96 5.83 -0.48 1.82
C TRP A 96 5.15 -1.37 0.78
N GLY A 97 5.93 -1.99 -0.11
CA GLY A 97 5.38 -2.82 -1.18
C GLY A 97 6.41 -3.75 -1.81
N THR A 98 5.90 -4.74 -2.55
CA THR A 98 6.69 -5.72 -3.31
C THR A 98 5.88 -6.23 -4.50
N ASP A 99 6.57 -6.64 -5.56
CA ASP A 99 6.00 -7.39 -6.69
C ASP A 99 6.44 -8.87 -6.71
N GLY A 100 7.10 -9.33 -5.64
CA GLY A 100 7.62 -10.70 -5.50
C GLY A 100 9.07 -10.84 -5.94
N ARG A 101 9.56 -9.96 -6.82
CA ARG A 101 10.99 -9.89 -7.21
C ARG A 101 11.67 -8.69 -6.57
N PHE A 102 11.04 -7.54 -6.63
CA PHE A 102 11.50 -6.30 -6.04
C PHE A 102 10.68 -5.97 -4.80
N ALA A 103 11.31 -5.28 -3.86
CA ALA A 103 10.62 -4.60 -2.78
C ALA A 103 11.07 -3.15 -2.71
N TRP A 104 10.21 -2.26 -2.24
CA TRP A 104 10.50 -0.84 -2.16
C TRP A 104 9.99 -0.24 -0.86
N GLY A 105 10.59 0.88 -0.48
CA GLY A 105 10.19 1.58 0.72
C GLY A 105 11.07 2.77 1.06
N GLY A 106 11.33 2.92 2.36
CA GLY A 106 12.23 3.92 2.91
C GLY A 106 13.38 3.30 3.69
N TYR A 107 14.57 3.87 3.54
CA TYR A 107 15.74 3.61 4.36
C TYR A 107 16.00 4.82 5.25
N MET A 108 16.28 4.61 6.54
CA MET A 108 16.67 5.69 7.43
C MET A 108 18.18 5.90 7.33
N GLY A 109 18.60 6.83 6.48
CA GLY A 109 19.99 7.22 6.32
C GLY A 109 20.42 8.35 7.25
N PRO A 110 21.70 8.76 7.21
CA PRO A 110 22.22 9.86 8.04
C PRO A 110 21.53 11.20 7.80
N GLY A 111 21.03 11.44 6.58
CA GLY A 111 20.24 12.61 6.21
C GLY A 111 18.74 12.44 6.42
N GLY A 112 18.29 11.34 7.01
CA GLY A 112 16.88 10.95 7.18
C GLY A 112 16.40 9.93 6.15
N TRP A 113 15.10 9.94 5.86
CA TRP A 113 14.44 8.99 4.96
C TRP A 113 14.89 9.16 3.51
N GLU A 114 15.35 8.06 2.93
CA GLU A 114 15.69 7.93 1.51
C GLU A 114 14.88 6.80 0.87
N ALA A 115 14.59 6.89 -0.44
CA ALA A 115 13.89 5.81 -1.12
C ALA A 115 14.77 4.56 -1.21
N LEU A 116 14.20 3.41 -0.91
CA LEU A 116 14.88 2.13 -0.89
C LEU A 116 14.30 1.19 -1.95
N VAL A 117 15.18 0.46 -2.63
CA VAL A 117 14.85 -0.63 -3.55
C VAL A 117 15.66 -1.85 -3.17
N LEU A 118 15.00 -3.01 -3.15
CA LEU A 118 15.62 -4.32 -3.02
C LEU A 118 15.34 -5.12 -4.30
N ASP A 119 16.39 -5.62 -4.95
CA ASP A 119 16.30 -6.68 -5.96
C ASP A 119 16.53 -8.00 -5.23
N LEU A 120 15.45 -8.67 -4.86
CA LEU A 120 15.49 -9.83 -3.97
C LEU A 120 16.06 -11.07 -4.66
N ARG A 121 15.97 -11.13 -5.99
CA ARG A 121 16.54 -12.21 -6.80
C ARG A 121 18.06 -12.13 -6.85
N GLU A 122 18.59 -10.93 -7.02
CA GLU A 122 20.05 -10.70 -7.12
C GLU A 122 20.67 -10.34 -5.77
N GLU A 123 19.87 -10.32 -4.70
CA GLU A 123 20.25 -9.90 -3.34
C GLU A 123 20.93 -8.53 -3.26
N ARG A 124 20.47 -7.58 -4.09
CA ARG A 124 21.02 -6.22 -4.12
C ARG A 124 20.07 -5.23 -3.47
N ALA A 125 20.62 -4.27 -2.75
CA ALA A 125 19.88 -3.14 -2.23
C ALA A 125 20.46 -1.84 -2.74
N PHE A 126 19.57 -0.89 -3.06
CA PHE A 126 19.92 0.43 -3.51
C PHE A 126 19.13 1.46 -2.71
N ARG A 127 19.84 2.44 -2.14
CA ARG A 127 19.22 3.68 -1.68
C ARG A 127 19.28 4.72 -2.79
N LEU A 128 18.21 5.47 -2.93
CA LEU A 128 18.07 6.59 -3.84
C LEU A 128 18.06 7.85 -2.98
N PRO A 129 19.21 8.55 -2.86
CA PRO A 129 19.26 9.81 -2.13
C PRO A 129 18.45 10.84 -2.90
N LEU A 130 17.27 11.15 -2.38
CA LEU A 130 16.38 12.19 -2.90
C LEU A 130 16.78 13.54 -2.28
N SER A 131 16.35 14.65 -2.88
CA SER A 131 16.58 15.97 -2.29
C SER A 131 15.71 16.14 -1.04
N GLY A 132 16.30 16.03 0.15
CA GLY A 132 15.56 16.08 1.41
C GLY A 132 14.99 14.73 1.83
N GLN A 133 13.99 14.74 2.72
CA GLN A 133 13.31 13.51 3.19
C GLN A 133 12.41 12.94 2.08
N GLY A 134 12.59 11.67 1.72
CA GLY A 134 11.73 11.04 0.73
C GLY A 134 11.82 9.53 0.70
N TYR A 135 10.74 8.87 0.27
CA TYR A 135 10.70 7.42 0.16
C TYR A 135 9.65 6.95 -0.85
N ALA A 136 9.79 5.71 -1.32
CA ALA A 136 8.93 5.11 -2.34
C ALA A 136 7.74 4.38 -1.69
N TYR A 137 6.52 4.71 -2.12
CA TYR A 137 5.31 4.01 -1.69
C TYR A 137 4.89 2.89 -2.64
N GLY A 138 5.04 3.13 -3.95
CA GLY A 138 4.62 2.22 -5.00
C GLY A 138 5.76 1.91 -5.96
N GLY A 139 5.70 0.75 -6.60
CA GLY A 139 6.68 0.32 -7.57
C GLY A 139 6.09 -0.64 -8.59
N LEU A 140 6.64 -0.64 -9.80
CA LEU A 140 6.29 -1.57 -10.86
C LEU A 140 7.48 -1.83 -11.77
N TYR A 141 7.87 -3.09 -11.90
CA TYR A 141 8.87 -3.49 -12.88
C TYR A 141 8.25 -3.75 -14.25
N ARG A 142 8.76 -3.09 -15.29
CA ARG A 142 8.33 -3.29 -16.68
C ARG A 142 9.49 -3.06 -17.64
N GLN A 143 9.66 -3.98 -18.61
CA GLN A 143 10.59 -3.82 -19.74
C GLN A 143 12.03 -3.45 -19.31
N GLY A 144 12.53 -4.04 -18.23
CA GLY A 144 13.90 -3.80 -17.75
C GLY A 144 14.08 -2.57 -16.86
N VAL A 145 13.01 -1.84 -16.55
CA VAL A 145 13.01 -0.66 -15.67
C VAL A 145 12.10 -0.91 -14.48
N LEU A 146 12.59 -0.62 -13.28
CA LEU A 146 11.77 -0.53 -12.08
C LEU A 146 11.31 0.91 -11.90
N PHE A 147 10.03 1.16 -12.10
CA PHE A 147 9.43 2.46 -11.81
C PHE A 147 9.02 2.54 -10.34
N LEU A 148 9.20 3.70 -9.74
CA LEU A 148 8.91 4.00 -8.34
C LEU A 148 8.11 5.27 -8.27
N VAL A 149 7.11 5.30 -7.41
CA VAL A 149 6.39 6.51 -7.03
C VAL A 149 6.42 6.70 -5.54
N GLY A 150 6.38 7.96 -5.10
CA GLY A 150 6.43 8.26 -3.69
C GLY A 150 6.31 9.74 -3.40
N ARG A 151 6.94 10.14 -2.31
CA ARG A 151 7.03 11.52 -1.88
C ARG A 151 8.47 11.92 -1.58
N VAL A 152 8.76 13.20 -1.80
CA VAL A 152 9.97 13.88 -1.37
C VAL A 152 9.58 15.22 -0.73
N GLU A 153 10.47 15.87 0.01
CA GLU A 153 10.23 17.23 0.50
C GLU A 153 9.95 18.21 -0.66
N GLY A 154 8.96 19.06 -0.45
CA GLY A 154 8.45 20.02 -1.44
C GLY A 154 8.01 21.33 -0.80
N ALA A 155 7.62 22.30 -1.63
CA ALA A 155 7.21 23.64 -1.17
C ALA A 155 6.01 23.60 -0.20
N GLY A 156 5.01 22.75 -0.48
CA GLY A 156 3.86 22.48 0.39
C GLY A 156 4.09 21.38 1.42
N GLY A 157 5.35 21.05 1.73
CA GLY A 157 5.76 19.97 2.61
C GLY A 157 6.16 18.69 1.87
N PHE A 158 5.30 18.18 0.98
CA PHE A 158 5.63 17.03 0.12
C PHE A 158 5.39 17.32 -1.36
N ASP A 159 6.21 16.70 -2.20
CA ASP A 159 6.12 16.69 -3.67
C ASP A 159 6.11 15.24 -4.15
N GLY A 160 5.14 14.90 -4.99
CA GLY A 160 5.02 13.56 -5.60
C GLY A 160 6.09 13.32 -6.65
N PHE A 161 6.65 12.11 -6.70
CA PHE A 161 7.63 11.77 -7.74
C PHE A 161 7.30 10.48 -8.50
N LEU A 162 7.85 10.39 -9.70
CA LEU A 162 8.06 9.17 -10.48
C LEU A 162 9.55 9.05 -10.81
N LEU A 163 10.16 7.90 -10.54
CA LEU A 163 11.54 7.59 -10.95
C LEU A 163 11.58 6.21 -11.62
N GLY A 164 12.24 6.11 -12.76
CA GLY A 164 12.58 4.85 -13.43
C GLY A 164 14.04 4.49 -13.17
N LEU A 165 14.27 3.32 -12.56
CA LEU A 165 15.58 2.73 -12.33
C LEU A 165 15.85 1.63 -13.38
N PRO A 166 16.80 1.82 -14.32
CA PRO A 166 17.17 0.78 -15.28
C PRO A 166 17.86 -0.39 -14.56
N VAL A 167 17.21 -1.54 -14.47
CA VAL A 167 17.76 -2.73 -13.78
C VAL A 167 18.57 -3.61 -14.75
N ALA A 168 18.18 -3.65 -16.03
CA ALA A 168 18.82 -4.49 -17.05
C ALA A 168 20.08 -3.87 -17.68
N ARG A 169 20.39 -2.59 -17.40
CA ARG A 169 21.48 -1.85 -18.05
C ARG A 169 22.33 -1.11 -16.99
N PRO A 170 23.25 -1.81 -16.30
CA PRO A 170 24.07 -1.24 -15.23
C PRO A 170 25.02 -0.10 -15.69
N LYS A 171 25.09 0.20 -16.99
CA LYS A 171 25.84 1.33 -17.55
C LYS A 171 25.14 2.69 -17.38
N GLN A 172 23.87 2.74 -16.98
CA GLN A 172 23.18 3.99 -16.65
C GLN A 172 23.21 4.20 -15.13
N PRO A 173 24.02 5.15 -14.60
CA PRO A 173 24.23 5.28 -13.16
C PRO A 173 23.13 6.10 -12.46
N TRP A 174 22.01 6.36 -13.12
CA TRP A 174 20.96 7.27 -12.63
C TRP A 174 19.58 6.66 -12.83
N ALA A 175 18.72 6.86 -11.84
CA ALA A 175 17.28 6.80 -12.00
C ALA A 175 16.78 8.16 -12.51
N TYR A 176 15.87 8.16 -13.48
CA TYR A 176 15.33 9.37 -14.10
C TYR A 176 13.81 9.38 -14.06
N GLY A 177 13.24 10.56 -13.99
CA GLY A 177 11.81 10.76 -14.09
C GLY A 177 11.46 12.21 -13.77
N TYR A 178 10.44 12.38 -12.93
CA TYR A 178 9.84 13.69 -12.68
C TYR A 178 9.36 13.81 -11.25
N ARG A 179 9.32 15.04 -10.76
CA ARG A 179 8.57 15.44 -9.56
C ARG A 179 7.41 16.34 -9.97
N SER A 180 6.33 16.34 -9.19
CA SER A 180 5.10 17.06 -9.49
C SER A 180 5.39 18.55 -9.67
N GLY A 181 6.19 19.13 -8.77
CA GLY A 181 6.46 20.56 -8.71
C GLY A 181 5.23 21.38 -8.28
N TRP A 182 4.22 20.72 -7.72
CA TRP A 182 3.02 21.36 -7.21
C TRP A 182 3.35 22.24 -6.00
N PRO A 183 2.77 23.46 -5.88
CA PRO A 183 3.10 24.38 -4.80
C PRO A 183 2.54 23.95 -3.43
N GLU A 184 1.43 23.22 -3.40
CA GLU A 184 0.84 22.68 -2.17
C GLU A 184 1.27 21.22 -1.96
N ASN A 185 0.78 20.55 -0.91
CA ASN A 185 1.20 19.19 -0.60
C ASN A 185 0.68 18.19 -1.63
N ASP A 186 1.55 17.36 -2.19
CA ASP A 186 1.11 16.21 -2.98
C ASP A 186 2.03 15.01 -2.79
N TYR A 187 1.51 13.83 -3.13
CA TYR A 187 2.33 12.64 -3.29
C TYR A 187 1.59 11.53 -4.05
N LEU A 188 2.37 10.62 -4.61
CA LEU A 188 1.88 9.40 -5.26
C LEU A 188 2.04 8.21 -4.33
N ARG A 189 0.99 7.41 -4.17
CA ARG A 189 0.91 6.31 -3.20
C ARG A 189 1.06 4.94 -3.85
N PHE A 190 0.55 4.77 -5.06
CA PHE A 190 0.50 3.48 -5.72
C PHE A 190 0.86 3.63 -7.19
N LEU A 191 1.48 2.59 -7.73
CA LEU A 191 1.78 2.45 -9.15
C LEU A 191 1.39 1.04 -9.59
N GLY A 192 0.60 0.93 -10.65
CA GLY A 192 0.18 -0.34 -11.23
C GLY A 192 0.08 -0.27 -12.74
N GLU A 193 -0.54 -1.28 -13.35
CA GLU A 193 -0.60 -1.43 -14.81
C GLU A 193 -1.26 -0.27 -15.54
N ARG A 194 -2.18 0.45 -14.89
CA ARG A 194 -2.86 1.60 -15.49
C ARG A 194 -2.15 2.93 -15.26
N GLY A 195 -1.32 3.03 -14.23
CA GLY A 195 -0.61 4.24 -13.86
C GLY A 195 -0.52 4.40 -12.36
N ALA A 196 -0.43 5.65 -11.90
CA ALA A 196 -0.27 6.00 -10.49
C ALA A 196 -1.48 6.72 -9.94
N VAL A 197 -1.68 6.57 -8.63
CA VAL A 197 -2.67 7.31 -7.87
C VAL A 197 -2.09 7.83 -6.57
N GLY A 198 -2.71 8.87 -6.03
CA GLY A 198 -2.32 9.45 -4.75
C GLY A 198 -3.25 10.58 -4.35
N ARG A 199 -2.64 11.66 -3.85
CA ARG A 199 -3.32 12.79 -3.23
C ARG A 199 -2.64 14.09 -3.64
N LEU A 200 -3.42 15.14 -3.82
CA LEU A 200 -2.93 16.48 -4.12
C LEU A 200 -3.80 17.52 -3.41
N GLU A 201 -3.19 18.44 -2.67
CA GLU A 201 -3.89 19.52 -1.98
C GLU A 201 -4.19 20.69 -2.92
N VAL A 202 -5.42 21.20 -2.89
CA VAL A 202 -5.85 22.36 -3.66
C VAL A 202 -6.62 23.31 -2.75
N ARG A 203 -6.01 24.43 -2.39
CA ARG A 203 -6.62 25.47 -1.53
C ARG A 203 -7.14 24.92 -0.20
N GLY A 204 -6.40 23.98 0.39
CA GLY A 204 -6.74 23.37 1.67
C GLY A 204 -7.62 22.11 1.59
N ASP A 205 -8.24 21.82 0.44
CA ASP A 205 -8.89 20.53 0.19
C ASP A 205 -7.84 19.49 -0.24
N SER A 206 -8.05 18.23 0.11
CA SER A 206 -7.21 17.10 -0.33
C SER A 206 -7.95 16.30 -1.39
N GLU A 207 -7.45 16.28 -2.61
CA GLU A 207 -8.14 15.71 -3.76
C GLU A 207 -7.49 14.40 -4.23
N GLY A 208 -8.30 13.49 -4.76
CA GLY A 208 -7.80 12.24 -5.35
C GLY A 208 -7.03 12.50 -6.65
N LEU A 209 -5.75 12.15 -6.69
CA LEU A 209 -4.87 12.36 -7.85
C LEU A 209 -4.72 11.07 -8.68
N LEU A 210 -4.90 11.16 -10.00
CA LEU A 210 -4.67 10.06 -10.93
C LEU A 210 -3.80 10.49 -12.11
N LEU A 211 -2.84 9.64 -12.46
CA LEU A 211 -2.05 9.76 -13.69
C LEU A 211 -1.98 8.38 -14.34
N ASP A 212 -2.53 8.24 -15.55
CA ASP A 212 -2.24 7.05 -16.36
C ASP A 212 -0.79 7.06 -16.87
N TRP A 213 -0.33 5.99 -17.52
CA TRP A 213 1.06 5.92 -18.02
C TRP A 213 1.43 7.03 -19.01
N LEU A 214 0.50 7.47 -19.86
CA LEU A 214 0.75 8.59 -20.76
C LEU A 214 0.85 9.90 -19.95
N GLY A 215 -0.03 10.07 -18.97
CA GLY A 215 -0.04 11.16 -18.02
C GLY A 215 1.25 11.28 -17.22
N LEU A 216 1.75 10.16 -16.69
CA LEU A 216 3.03 10.06 -16.00
C LEU A 216 4.22 10.47 -16.86
N SER A 217 4.15 10.30 -18.18
CA SER A 217 5.22 10.76 -19.09
C SER A 217 5.12 12.24 -19.47
N GLN A 218 3.99 12.90 -19.21
CA GLN A 218 3.67 14.24 -19.72
C GLN A 218 3.22 15.23 -18.62
N GLY A 219 3.12 14.80 -17.37
CA GLY A 219 2.52 15.57 -16.28
C GLY A 219 1.02 15.83 -16.45
N LYS A 220 0.32 15.02 -17.27
CA LYS A 220 -1.14 15.15 -17.43
C LYS A 220 -1.83 14.31 -16.35
N ALA A 221 -2.53 14.96 -15.46
CA ALA A 221 -3.21 14.35 -14.35
C ALA A 221 -4.72 14.57 -14.44
N ARG A 222 -5.46 13.80 -13.64
CA ARG A 222 -6.87 14.01 -13.37
C ARG A 222 -7.06 14.12 -11.87
N LEU A 223 -7.83 15.09 -11.44
CA LEU A 223 -8.28 15.24 -10.07
C LEU A 223 -9.72 14.75 -9.94
N LEU A 224 -9.96 13.91 -8.94
CA LEU A 224 -11.30 13.65 -8.43
C LEU A 224 -11.62 14.73 -7.42
N ARG A 225 -12.40 15.70 -7.87
CA ARG A 225 -12.62 16.95 -7.15
C ARG A 225 -13.89 16.92 -6.32
N ARG A 226 -13.75 17.23 -5.04
CA ARG A 226 -14.83 17.46 -4.07
C ARG A 226 -14.27 18.21 -2.84
N PRO A 227 -15.06 19.08 -2.18
CA PRO A 227 -14.62 19.67 -0.91
C PRO A 227 -14.31 18.61 0.15
N GLY A 228 -13.28 18.85 0.96
CA GLY A 228 -12.87 17.98 2.06
C GLY A 228 -11.63 17.15 1.75
N PHE A 229 -11.64 15.89 2.19
CA PHE A 229 -10.49 15.00 2.11
C PHE A 229 -10.80 13.75 1.29
N ASP A 230 -9.99 13.52 0.25
CA ASP A 230 -10.04 12.36 -0.62
C ASP A 230 -8.61 11.87 -0.89
N TYR A 231 -8.40 10.56 -0.76
CA TYR A 231 -7.09 9.96 -0.94
C TYR A 231 -7.18 8.55 -1.53
N LEU A 232 -6.73 8.43 -2.78
CA LEU A 232 -6.64 7.17 -3.50
C LEU A 232 -5.38 6.36 -3.10
N ARG A 233 -5.60 5.09 -2.79
CA ARG A 233 -4.57 4.17 -2.25
C ARG A 233 -4.16 3.08 -3.23
N ALA A 234 -5.04 2.61 -4.11
CA ALA A 234 -4.72 1.57 -5.10
C ALA A 234 -5.59 1.66 -6.37
N TRP A 235 -5.07 1.13 -7.48
CA TRP A 235 -5.75 1.10 -8.78
C TRP A 235 -5.51 -0.22 -9.52
N ARG A 236 -6.57 -0.98 -9.82
CA ARG A 236 -6.47 -2.22 -10.59
C ARG A 236 -7.69 -2.46 -11.47
N GLY A 237 -7.46 -2.72 -12.75
CA GLY A 237 -8.54 -2.84 -13.74
C GLY A 237 -9.42 -1.58 -13.75
N ALA A 238 -10.73 -1.74 -13.66
CA ALA A 238 -11.67 -0.61 -13.59
C ALA A 238 -11.90 -0.07 -12.16
N PHE A 239 -11.22 -0.63 -11.16
CA PHE A 239 -11.46 -0.33 -9.76
C PHE A 239 -10.37 0.55 -9.14
N LEU A 240 -10.79 1.57 -8.40
CA LEU A 240 -9.94 2.39 -7.54
C LEU A 240 -10.44 2.26 -6.11
N VAL A 241 -9.53 2.32 -5.13
CA VAL A 241 -9.91 2.33 -3.72
C VAL A 241 -9.09 3.35 -2.94
N GLY A 242 -9.65 3.82 -1.82
CA GLY A 242 -9.04 4.79 -0.95
C GLY A 242 -9.91 5.12 0.25
N GLU A 243 -9.88 6.39 0.63
CA GLU A 243 -10.65 6.96 1.72
C GLU A 243 -11.15 8.36 1.35
N ALA A 244 -12.33 8.72 1.86
CA ALA A 244 -13.02 9.98 1.61
C ALA A 244 -13.67 10.50 2.88
N GLU A 245 -13.61 11.80 3.16
CA GLU A 245 -14.31 12.44 4.26
C GLU A 245 -15.71 12.87 3.83
N VAL A 246 -16.75 12.30 4.43
CA VAL A 246 -18.15 12.66 4.17
C VAL A 246 -18.76 13.15 5.47
N ASP A 247 -19.28 14.38 5.47
CA ASP A 247 -19.88 15.03 6.64
C ASP A 247 -18.96 15.03 7.88
N GLY A 248 -17.65 15.26 7.67
CA GLY A 248 -16.64 15.28 8.73
C GLY A 248 -16.19 13.89 9.19
N VAL A 249 -16.61 12.81 8.53
CA VAL A 249 -16.25 11.43 8.86
C VAL A 249 -15.47 10.80 7.73
N LEU A 250 -14.24 10.36 8.01
CA LEU A 250 -13.43 9.59 7.06
C LEU A 250 -14.02 8.19 6.87
N GLU A 251 -14.36 7.81 5.65
CA GLU A 251 -14.91 6.51 5.27
C GLU A 251 -14.11 5.89 4.13
N GLY A 252 -14.26 4.57 3.93
CA GLY A 252 -13.63 3.86 2.82
C GLY A 252 -14.31 4.22 1.50
N LEU A 253 -13.49 4.51 0.48
CA LEU A 253 -13.92 4.91 -0.86
C LEU A 253 -13.58 3.81 -1.87
N TRP A 254 -14.50 3.48 -2.77
CA TRP A 254 -14.19 2.73 -3.98
C TRP A 254 -14.90 3.32 -5.20
N ILE A 255 -14.25 3.19 -6.35
CA ILE A 255 -14.77 3.67 -7.63
C ILE A 255 -14.73 2.51 -8.61
N SER A 256 -15.86 2.22 -9.21
CA SER A 256 -16.05 1.14 -10.19
C SER A 256 -16.73 1.70 -11.45
N PRO A 257 -16.99 0.88 -12.48
CA PRO A 257 -17.80 1.29 -13.62
C PRO A 257 -19.20 1.82 -13.25
N GLN A 258 -19.72 1.46 -12.08
CA GLN A 258 -21.02 1.91 -11.57
C GLN A 258 -20.96 3.28 -10.88
N GLY A 259 -19.76 3.85 -10.73
CA GLY A 259 -19.54 5.13 -10.05
C GLY A 259 -18.74 4.99 -8.76
N ALA A 260 -18.58 6.12 -8.06
CA ALA A 260 -17.90 6.16 -6.78
C ALA A 260 -18.90 5.91 -5.63
N GLN A 261 -18.44 5.16 -4.63
CA GLN A 261 -19.22 4.77 -3.46
C GLN A 261 -18.36 4.86 -2.20
N HIS A 262 -19.00 5.10 -1.06
CA HIS A 262 -18.34 5.12 0.24
C HIS A 262 -19.10 4.31 1.31
N ALA A 263 -18.36 3.68 2.23
CA ALA A 263 -18.87 2.97 3.40
C ALA A 263 -17.73 2.59 4.39
N GLY A 264 -18.02 1.71 5.35
CA GLY A 264 -17.04 1.14 6.28
C GLY A 264 -17.01 1.82 7.65
N GLY A 265 -17.75 2.91 7.83
CA GLY A 265 -17.87 3.65 9.09
C GLY A 265 -16.67 4.55 9.40
N PRO A 266 -16.63 5.15 10.60
CA PRO A 266 -15.64 6.16 10.96
C PRO A 266 -14.19 5.69 10.82
N MET A 267 -13.36 6.55 10.24
CA MET A 267 -11.94 6.33 9.97
C MET A 267 -11.67 5.06 9.15
N ALA A 268 -12.61 4.66 8.29
CA ALA A 268 -12.39 3.56 7.37
C ALA A 268 -11.46 3.95 6.23
N SER A 269 -10.60 3.01 5.85
CA SER A 269 -9.58 3.21 4.82
C SER A 269 -9.38 1.92 4.04
N LEU A 270 -9.65 1.96 2.74
CA LEU A 270 -9.31 0.86 1.82
C LEU A 270 -7.90 1.07 1.28
N ARG A 271 -7.03 0.08 1.50
CA ARG A 271 -5.59 0.19 1.34
C ARG A 271 -5.05 -0.62 0.17
N ALA A 272 -5.67 -1.76 -0.13
CA ALA A 272 -5.26 -2.67 -1.18
C ALA A 272 -6.45 -3.23 -1.94
N LEU A 273 -6.16 -3.76 -3.13
CA LEU A 273 -7.14 -4.12 -4.13
C LEU A 273 -6.69 -5.36 -4.91
N ASP A 274 -7.47 -6.43 -4.80
CA ASP A 274 -7.41 -7.63 -5.62
C ASP A 274 -8.80 -7.91 -6.18
N PRO A 275 -9.22 -7.22 -7.26
CA PRO A 275 -10.61 -7.18 -7.68
C PRO A 275 -11.22 -8.58 -7.83
N PRO A 276 -12.45 -8.79 -7.33
CA PRO A 276 -13.37 -7.77 -6.82
C PRO A 276 -13.18 -7.43 -5.33
N LEU A 277 -12.11 -7.90 -4.68
CA LEU A 277 -11.88 -7.71 -3.25
C LEU A 277 -11.03 -6.46 -2.97
N ALA A 278 -11.40 -5.73 -1.91
CA ALA A 278 -10.61 -4.66 -1.33
C ALA A 278 -10.32 -4.94 0.13
N TYR A 279 -9.14 -4.52 0.60
CA TYR A 279 -8.65 -4.78 1.95
C TYR A 279 -8.32 -3.47 2.64
N GLY A 280 -8.55 -3.39 3.95
CA GLY A 280 -8.35 -2.16 4.70
C GLY A 280 -8.60 -2.31 6.19
N TYR A 281 -9.05 -1.22 6.80
CA TYR A 281 -9.45 -1.17 8.19
C TYR A 281 -10.50 -0.09 8.45
N SER A 282 -11.14 -0.14 9.62
CA SER A 282 -12.00 0.90 10.17
C SER A 282 -11.70 1.14 11.65
N TYR A 283 -11.84 2.36 12.17
CA TYR A 283 -11.70 2.59 13.62
C TYR A 283 -13.06 2.86 14.25
N ARG A 284 -13.58 1.87 14.98
CA ARG A 284 -14.70 2.11 15.89
C ARG A 284 -14.19 2.73 17.17
N SER A 285 -14.97 3.62 17.78
CA SER A 285 -14.60 4.35 19.01
C SER A 285 -14.08 3.49 20.17
N ARG A 286 -14.39 2.18 20.20
CA ARG A 286 -13.94 1.24 21.25
C ARG A 286 -12.72 0.41 20.87
N PHE A 287 -12.26 0.42 19.62
CA PHE A 287 -11.22 -0.48 19.13
C PHE A 287 -10.19 0.27 18.28
N GLN A 288 -8.89 0.05 18.51
CA GLN A 288 -7.84 0.70 17.70
C GLN A 288 -7.67 0.05 16.30
N GLY A 289 -8.79 -0.11 15.59
CA GLY A 289 -8.81 -0.67 14.24
C GLY A 289 -9.62 -1.95 14.18
N GLU A 290 -10.14 -2.20 12.98
CA GLU A 290 -10.99 -3.31 12.65
C GLU A 290 -10.62 -3.71 11.22
N GLY A 291 -9.94 -4.85 11.03
CA GLY A 291 -9.55 -5.33 9.71
C GLY A 291 -10.77 -5.51 8.80
N LEU A 292 -10.69 -4.96 7.59
CA LEU A 292 -11.81 -4.87 6.65
C LEU A 292 -11.48 -5.60 5.35
N VAL A 293 -12.42 -6.45 4.89
CA VAL A 293 -12.40 -6.99 3.52
C VAL A 293 -13.77 -6.80 2.90
N LEU A 294 -13.80 -6.14 1.75
CA LEU A 294 -15.02 -5.83 1.02
C LEU A 294 -15.02 -6.56 -0.32
N ASN A 295 -16.13 -7.18 -0.68
CA ASN A 295 -16.41 -7.54 -2.06
C ASN A 295 -17.13 -6.38 -2.74
N LEU A 296 -16.43 -5.68 -3.63
CA LEU A 296 -16.89 -4.44 -4.27
C LEU A 296 -18.06 -4.64 -5.24
N GLU A 297 -18.34 -5.87 -5.67
CA GLU A 297 -19.48 -6.19 -6.55
C GLU A 297 -20.76 -6.49 -5.74
N LYS A 298 -20.62 -6.89 -4.47
CA LYS A 298 -21.73 -7.28 -3.61
C LYS A 298 -22.11 -6.21 -2.59
N GLN A 299 -21.14 -5.43 -2.14
CA GLN A 299 -21.41 -4.36 -1.20
C GLN A 299 -21.92 -3.12 -1.92
N VAL A 300 -23.11 -2.68 -1.51
CA VAL A 300 -23.72 -1.44 -1.97
C VAL A 300 -23.35 -0.36 -0.96
N GLY A 301 -22.40 0.49 -1.33
CA GLY A 301 -22.09 1.70 -0.58
C GLY A 301 -23.09 2.81 -0.87
N ARG A 302 -22.91 3.96 -0.22
CA ARG A 302 -23.65 5.17 -0.58
C ARG A 302 -22.94 5.84 -1.75
N PRO A 303 -23.67 6.32 -2.78
CA PRO A 303 -23.06 6.96 -3.93
C PRO A 303 -22.36 8.25 -3.51
N LEU A 304 -21.19 8.51 -4.07
CA LEU A 304 -20.43 9.76 -3.88
C LEU A 304 -20.17 10.41 -5.22
N ALA A 305 -20.55 11.69 -5.35
CA ALA A 305 -20.36 12.43 -6.58
C ALA A 305 -18.99 13.11 -6.62
N TYR A 306 -18.30 12.99 -7.74
CA TYR A 306 -17.04 13.68 -8.01
C TYR A 306 -17.12 14.46 -9.32
N ARG A 307 -16.46 15.60 -9.35
CA ARG A 307 -16.12 16.26 -10.62
C ARG A 307 -14.74 15.78 -11.05
N LEU A 308 -14.62 15.28 -12.27
CA LEU A 308 -13.32 14.98 -12.85
C LEU A 308 -12.74 16.25 -13.47
N GLU A 309 -11.58 16.69 -13.00
CA GLU A 309 -10.90 17.89 -13.51
C GLU A 309 -9.56 17.50 -14.14
N ALA A 310 -9.33 17.94 -15.38
CA ALA A 310 -8.03 17.77 -16.02
C ALA A 310 -7.02 18.75 -15.42
N LEU A 311 -5.86 18.25 -15.03
CA LEU A 311 -4.78 19.04 -14.46
C LEU A 311 -3.50 18.79 -15.27
N ARG A 312 -2.69 19.84 -15.42
CA ARG A 312 -1.32 19.70 -15.90
C ARG A 312 -0.36 20.12 -14.81
N LEU A 313 0.40 19.15 -14.31
CA LEU A 313 1.45 19.39 -13.34
C LEU A 313 2.64 20.09 -14.02
N PRO A 314 3.40 20.94 -13.31
CA PRO A 314 4.67 21.47 -13.80
C PRO A 314 5.62 20.36 -14.27
N TRP A 315 5.64 19.23 -13.55
CA TRP A 315 6.31 17.99 -13.93
C TRP A 315 7.80 18.19 -14.21
N LEU A 316 8.52 18.54 -13.16
CA LEU A 316 9.92 18.97 -13.22
C LEU A 316 10.85 17.76 -13.37
N PRO A 317 11.87 17.80 -14.25
CA PRO A 317 12.84 16.72 -14.37
C PRO A 317 13.49 16.37 -13.03
N PHE A 318 13.55 15.08 -12.75
CA PHE A 318 14.07 14.56 -11.49
C PHE A 318 15.00 13.38 -11.75
N ARG A 319 16.08 13.30 -10.98
CA ARG A 319 17.04 12.21 -11.07
C ARG A 319 17.68 11.92 -9.73
N ALA A 320 17.99 10.66 -9.50
CA ALA A 320 18.71 10.21 -8.32
C ALA A 320 19.79 9.21 -8.74
N ARG A 321 20.98 9.30 -8.14
CA ARG A 321 22.05 8.32 -8.37
C ARG A 321 21.89 7.21 -7.35
N PRO A 322 21.53 5.97 -7.76
CA PRO A 322 21.44 4.86 -6.83
C PRO A 322 22.78 4.63 -6.16
N SER A 323 22.76 4.44 -4.85
CA SER A 323 23.92 4.08 -4.05
C SER A 323 23.69 2.67 -3.52
N ALA A 324 24.64 1.77 -3.79
CA ALA A 324 24.56 0.40 -3.30
C ALA A 324 24.55 0.40 -1.76
N LEU A 325 23.68 -0.44 -1.20
CA LEU A 325 23.55 -0.63 0.24
C LEU A 325 23.85 -2.10 0.53
N SER A 326 24.75 -2.35 1.48
CA SER A 326 24.95 -3.70 2.00
C SER A 326 23.91 -3.96 3.09
N LEU A 327 23.12 -5.01 2.93
CA LEU A 327 22.15 -5.45 3.92
C LEU A 327 22.52 -6.84 4.41
N THR A 328 22.61 -7.00 5.73
CA THR A 328 22.70 -8.32 6.36
C THR A 328 21.32 -8.71 6.86
N TRP A 329 20.80 -9.81 6.34
CA TRP A 329 19.54 -10.40 6.80
C TRP A 329 19.81 -11.34 7.97
N LYS A 330 18.98 -11.24 9.01
CA LYS A 330 19.05 -12.12 10.18
C LYS A 330 17.72 -12.86 10.33
N PRO A 331 17.75 -14.18 10.53
CA PRO A 331 16.54 -14.93 10.84
C PRO A 331 15.82 -14.33 12.05
N VAL A 332 14.51 -14.21 11.90
CA VAL A 332 13.62 -13.80 12.99
C VAL A 332 13.03 -15.08 13.56
N ALA A 333 13.38 -15.39 14.82
CA ALA A 333 12.69 -16.44 15.56
C ALA A 333 11.19 -16.09 15.62
N TRP A 334 10.36 -17.02 15.21
CA TRP A 334 8.92 -16.96 15.40
C TRP A 334 8.46 -18.21 16.15
N ASP A 335 7.32 -18.08 16.83
CA ASP A 335 6.54 -19.22 17.28
C ASP A 335 5.18 -19.17 16.58
N PRO A 336 4.84 -20.10 15.67
CA PRO A 336 3.64 -20.01 14.87
C PRO A 336 2.48 -20.59 15.69
N GLU A 337 2.15 -19.99 16.82
CA GLU A 337 0.90 -20.32 17.48
C GLU A 337 -0.24 -19.60 16.74
N PRO A 338 -1.29 -20.31 16.30
CA PRO A 338 -2.49 -19.66 15.81
C PRO A 338 -3.10 -18.86 16.97
N THR A 339 -2.90 -17.55 16.96
CA THR A 339 -3.35 -16.66 18.03
C THR A 339 -4.88 -16.65 18.10
N LEU A 340 -5.53 -16.82 16.95
CA LEU A 340 -6.97 -16.87 16.82
C LEU A 340 -7.34 -17.93 15.77
N ARG A 341 -7.90 -19.06 16.21
CA ARG A 341 -8.66 -19.94 15.31
C ARG A 341 -9.90 -19.18 14.90
N LEU A 342 -9.98 -18.82 13.64
CA LEU A 342 -11.15 -18.16 13.09
C LEU A 342 -12.18 -19.26 12.84
N ASN A 343 -13.31 -19.20 13.54
CA ASN A 343 -14.39 -20.14 13.28
C ASN A 343 -14.84 -19.98 11.81
N ALA A 344 -15.11 -21.11 11.14
CA ALA A 344 -15.77 -21.11 9.85
C ALA A 344 -17.08 -20.32 9.94
N CYS A 345 -17.44 -19.60 8.88
CA CYS A 345 -18.55 -18.64 8.92
C CYS A 345 -19.82 -19.31 9.46
N PRO A 346 -20.55 -18.67 10.40
CA PRO A 346 -21.95 -19.02 10.56
C PRO A 346 -22.67 -18.77 9.22
N PRO A 347 -23.68 -19.59 8.85
CA PRO A 347 -24.54 -19.24 7.72
C PRO A 347 -25.04 -17.82 7.96
N GLY A 348 -24.92 -16.96 6.94
CA GLY A 348 -25.41 -15.59 7.03
C GLY A 348 -26.88 -15.57 7.45
N PRO A 349 -27.37 -14.49 8.10
CA PRO A 349 -28.79 -14.39 8.40
C PRO A 349 -29.56 -14.55 7.10
N ASP A 350 -30.55 -15.44 7.10
CA ASP A 350 -31.48 -15.56 5.98
C ASP A 350 -31.99 -14.16 5.64
N PRO A 351 -32.09 -13.82 4.34
CA PRO A 351 -32.80 -12.61 3.95
C PRO A 351 -34.19 -12.70 4.60
N LYS A 352 -34.51 -11.74 5.48
CA LYS A 352 -35.88 -11.64 5.98
C LYS A 352 -36.77 -11.51 4.74
N PRO A 353 -37.77 -12.39 4.58
CA PRO A 353 -38.79 -12.16 3.58
C PRO A 353 -39.54 -10.89 3.99
N ASP A 354 -39.56 -9.94 3.04
CA ASP A 354 -40.33 -8.68 2.93
C ASP A 354 -41.04 -8.13 4.17
#